data_AF-A0A357Z4R4-F1
#
_entry.id   AF-A0A357Z4R4-F1
#
_cell.length_a   1.000
_cell.length_b   1.000
_cell.length_c   1.000
_cell.angle_alpha   90.00
_cell.angle_beta   90.00
_cell.angle_gamma   90.00
#
_symmetry.space_group_name_H-M   'P 1'
#
loop_
_entity.id
_entity.type
_entity.pdbx_description
1 polymer ?
#
loop_
_entity_poly.entity_id
_entity_poly.type
_entity_poly.pdbx_seq_one_letter_code
_entity_poly.pdbx_strand_id
1 'polypeptide(L)'
;EKVRDLLDNRKTAFYIGFDPTADSLHVGHYIPIMVAAHLQRAGHTPILLFGGGTGMIGDPSGKTEMRRMLTKEEISHNIACFRKQMSKLID
;
A
#
# COMPACT_ATOMS: atom_id res chain seq x y z
N GLU A 1 -16.32 -5.05 -17.81
CA GLU A 1 -17.69 -5.39 -17.41
C GLU A 1 -17.78 -5.97 -16.00
N LYS A 2 -17.14 -7.10 -15.70
CA LYS A 2 -17.19 -7.74 -14.36
C LYS A 2 -16.69 -6.87 -13.19
N VAL A 3 -15.59 -6.13 -13.37
CA VAL A 3 -15.09 -5.21 -12.33
C VAL A 3 -16.10 -4.09 -12.06
N ARG A 4 -16.73 -3.57 -13.11
CA ARG A 4 -17.76 -2.54 -12.98
C ARG A 4 -18.97 -3.09 -12.21
N ASP A 5 -19.45 -4.28 -12.56
CA ASP A 5 -20.52 -4.95 -11.80
C ASP A 5 -20.18 -5.14 -10.32
N LEU A 6 -18.95 -5.57 -10.01
CA LEU A 6 -18.50 -5.72 -8.62
C LEU A 6 -18.55 -4.39 -7.86
N LEU A 7 -18.07 -3.30 -8.46
CA LEU A 7 -18.02 -1.99 -7.83
C LEU A 7 -19.40 -1.31 -7.75
N ASP A 8 -20.24 -1.46 -8.76
CA ASP A 8 -21.53 -0.76 -8.81
C ASP A 8 -22.60 -1.47 -7.96
N ASN A 9 -22.52 -2.80 -7.83
CA ASN A 9 -23.60 -3.60 -7.24
C ASN A 9 -23.25 -4.29 -5.92
N ARG A 10 -21.99 -4.22 -5.44
CA ARG A 10 -21.58 -4.88 -4.19
C ARG A 10 -20.63 -4.04 -3.36
N LYS A 11 -20.64 -4.29 -2.04
CA LYS A 11 -19.55 -3.88 -1.15
C LYS A 11 -18.33 -4.80 -1.36
N THR A 12 -17.48 -4.44 -2.31
CA THR A 12 -16.25 -5.19 -2.60
C THR A 12 -15.13 -4.89 -1.60
N ALA A 13 -14.43 -5.94 -1.17
CA ALA A 13 -13.14 -5.81 -0.48
C ALA A 13 -12.00 -5.90 -1.51
N PHE A 14 -10.99 -5.04 -1.37
CA PHE A 14 -9.81 -5.02 -2.23
C PHE A 14 -8.57 -4.67 -1.42
N TYR A 15 -7.38 -4.93 -1.95
CA TYR A 15 -6.14 -4.58 -1.28
C TYR A 15 -5.21 -3.77 -2.17
N ILE A 16 -4.35 -2.97 -1.54
CA ILE A 16 -3.23 -2.30 -2.18
C ILE A 16 -1.98 -2.60 -1.36
N GLY A 17 -0.95 -3.15 -2.02
CA GLY A 17 0.33 -3.47 -1.41
C GLY A 17 1.28 -2.27 -1.38
N PHE A 18 1.98 -2.09 -0.26
CA PHE A 18 3.04 -1.09 -0.09
C PHE A 18 4.26 -1.76 0.53
N ASP A 19 5.41 -1.68 -0.14
CA ASP A 19 6.67 -2.16 0.42
C ASP A 19 7.32 -1.04 1.26
N PRO A 20 7.61 -1.26 2.55
CA PRO A 20 8.16 -0.26 3.47
C PRO A 20 9.68 -0.08 3.26
N THR A 21 10.05 0.37 2.06
CA THR A 21 11.45 0.51 1.61
C THR A 21 12.15 1.77 2.15
N ALA A 22 11.39 2.69 2.75
CA ALA A 22 11.84 3.89 3.42
C ALA A 22 10.91 4.22 4.59
N ASP A 23 11.30 5.18 5.43
CA ASP A 23 10.53 5.65 6.59
C ASP A 23 9.44 6.66 6.24
N SER A 24 9.33 7.07 4.98
CA SER A 24 8.32 8.03 4.53
C SER A 24 7.66 7.69 3.21
N LEU A 25 6.37 8.01 3.10
CA LEU A 25 5.68 8.03 1.82
C LEU A 25 6.20 9.21 1.00
N HIS A 26 6.37 8.98 -0.30
CA HIS A 26 6.53 10.02 -1.31
C HIS A 26 5.32 10.11 -2.24
N VAL A 27 5.30 11.13 -3.12
CA VAL A 27 4.22 11.40 -4.08
C VAL A 27 3.82 10.21 -4.96
N GLY A 28 4.74 9.28 -5.26
CA GLY A 28 4.41 8.05 -6.00
C GLY A 28 3.38 7.14 -5.31
N HIS A 29 3.19 7.23 -4.00
CA HIS A 29 2.16 6.48 -3.27
C HIS A 29 0.82 7.20 -3.23
N TYR A 30 0.75 8.46 -3.64
CA TYR A 30 -0.43 9.29 -3.44
C TYR A 30 -1.62 8.80 -4.26
N ILE A 31 -1.43 8.51 -5.55
CA ILE A 31 -2.49 8.02 -6.43
C ILE A 31 -3.17 6.74 -5.90
N PRO A 32 -2.45 5.66 -5.56
CA PRO A 32 -3.10 4.46 -5.05
C PRO A 32 -3.84 4.70 -3.72
N ILE A 33 -3.30 5.55 -2.83
CA ILE A 33 -3.98 5.92 -1.58
C ILE A 33 -5.28 6.68 -1.87
N MET A 34 -5.25 7.63 -2.80
CA MET A 34 -6.46 8.37 -3.19
C MET A 34 -7.51 7.46 -3.82
N VAL A 35 -7.11 6.50 -4.66
CA VAL A 35 -8.03 5.48 -5.19
C VAL A 35 -8.68 4.69 -4.06
N ALA A 36 -7.89 4.25 -3.07
CA ALA A 36 -8.43 3.53 -1.92
C ALA A 36 -9.40 4.39 -1.10
N ALA A 37 -9.08 5.66 -0.85
CA ALA A 37 -9.94 6.59 -0.13
C ALA A 37 -11.26 6.87 -0.89
N HIS A 38 -11.22 7.04 -2.21
CA HIS A 38 -12.42 7.22 -3.03
C HIS A 38 -13.31 5.98 -3.02
N LEU A 39 -12.72 4.78 -3.16
CA LEU A 39 -13.48 3.53 -3.11
C LEU A 39 -14.05 3.27 -1.71
N GLN A 40 -13.32 3.60 -0.64
CA GLN A 40 -13.84 3.54 0.72
C GLN A 40 -15.06 4.45 0.89
N ARG A 41 -14.97 5.70 0.41
CA ARG A 41 -16.09 6.66 0.43
C ARG A 41 -17.28 6.21 -0.43
N ALA A 42 -17.04 5.41 -1.45
CA ALA A 42 -18.10 4.76 -2.25
C ALA A 42 -18.71 3.52 -1.55
N GLY A 43 -18.24 3.15 -0.35
CA GLY A 43 -18.78 2.07 0.47
C GLY A 43 -17.99 0.76 0.42
N HIS A 44 -16.87 0.71 -0.30
CA HIS A 44 -16.00 -0.47 -0.40
C HIS A 44 -15.07 -0.62 0.81
N THR A 45 -14.42 -1.78 0.92
CA THR A 45 -13.51 -2.10 2.02
C THR A 45 -12.06 -2.17 1.50
N PRO A 46 -11.25 -1.10 1.63
CA PRO A 46 -9.82 -1.15 1.33
C PRO A 46 -9.05 -1.94 2.39
N ILE A 47 -8.01 -2.67 1.97
CA ILE A 47 -7.01 -3.30 2.83
C ILE A 47 -5.64 -2.80 2.38
N LEU A 48 -5.01 -1.93 3.18
CA LEU A 48 -3.66 -1.47 2.91
C LEU A 48 -2.68 -2.50 3.49
N LEU A 49 -2.00 -3.22 2.60
CA LEU A 49 -1.11 -4.32 2.97
C LEU A 49 0.34 -3.82 2.98
N PHE A 50 0.97 -3.84 4.15
CA PHE A 50 2.40 -3.56 4.26
C PHE A 50 3.22 -4.83 4.05
N GLY A 51 4.05 -4.81 3.00
CA GLY A 51 4.88 -5.93 2.57
C GLY A 51 6.09 -6.15 3.46
N GLY A 52 5.91 -6.65 4.69
CA GLY A 52 7.04 -6.92 5.59
C GLY A 52 8.01 -7.96 5.06
N GLY A 53 7.51 -9.05 4.46
CA GLY A 53 8.34 -10.10 3.85
C GLY A 53 8.89 -9.71 2.47
N THR A 54 8.07 -9.09 1.63
CA THR A 54 8.50 -8.60 0.29
C THR A 54 9.50 -7.46 0.41
N GLY A 55 9.38 -6.61 1.42
CA GLY A 55 10.37 -5.58 1.75
C GLY A 55 11.73 -6.14 2.18
N MET A 56 11.78 -7.36 2.75
CA MET A 56 13.05 -8.02 3.06
C MET A 56 13.77 -8.49 1.79
N ILE A 57 13.05 -9.05 0.82
CA ILE A 57 13.62 -9.62 -0.41
C ILE A 57 13.88 -8.52 -1.46
N GLY A 58 12.98 -7.54 -1.53
CA GLY A 58 12.92 -6.52 -2.56
C GLY A 58 12.24 -7.02 -3.85
N ASP A 59 11.30 -6.24 -4.38
CA ASP A 59 10.72 -6.51 -5.71
C ASP A 59 11.75 -6.18 -6.83
N PRO A 60 12.15 -7.16 -7.67
CA PRO A 60 13.09 -6.96 -8.78
C PRO A 60 12.50 -6.15 -9.94
N SER A 61 11.18 -5.88 -9.94
CA SER A 61 10.50 -5.18 -11.01
C SER A 61 11.10 -3.78 -11.24
N GLY A 62 11.81 -3.62 -12.37
CA GLY A 62 12.27 -2.33 -12.89
C GLY A 62 13.58 -1.77 -12.32
N LYS A 63 14.40 -2.54 -11.60
CA LYS A 63 15.71 -2.06 -11.11
C LYS A 63 16.86 -3.01 -11.47
N THR A 64 17.95 -2.45 -11.98
CA THR A 64 19.18 -3.14 -12.41
C THR A 64 20.17 -3.42 -11.27
N GLU A 65 20.04 -2.73 -10.13
CA GLU A 65 20.91 -2.90 -8.97
C GLU A 65 20.19 -3.65 -7.85
N MET A 66 20.90 -4.56 -7.17
CA MET A 66 20.41 -5.25 -6.00
C MET A 66 20.07 -4.24 -4.89
N ARG A 67 18.83 -4.28 -4.40
CA ARG A 67 18.40 -3.40 -3.30
C ARG A 67 19.12 -3.79 -2.00
N ARG A 68 19.40 -2.79 -1.17
CA ARG A 68 19.82 -3.02 0.22
C ARG A 68 18.75 -3.84 0.93
N MET A 69 19.15 -4.98 1.49
CA MET A 69 18.33 -5.78 2.40
C MET A 69 18.06 -4.96 3.67
N LEU A 70 16.79 -4.82 4.05
CA LEU A 70 16.40 -4.16 5.30
C LEU A 70 16.28 -5.17 6.44
N THR A 71 16.64 -4.78 7.66
CA THR A 71 16.40 -5.61 8.84
C THR A 71 14.91 -5.61 9.21
N LYS A 72 14.49 -6.58 10.03
CA LYS A 72 13.10 -6.65 10.52
C LYS A 72 12.74 -5.41 11.34
N GLU A 73 13.71 -4.86 12.06
CA GLU A 73 13.56 -3.66 12.89
C GLU A 73 13.38 -2.42 12.02
N GLU A 74 14.18 -2.27 10.96
CA GLU A 74 14.05 -1.18 9.97
C GLU A 74 12.68 -1.24 9.28
N ILE A 75 12.27 -2.45 8.85
CA ILE A 75 10.95 -2.65 8.23
C ILE A 75 9.83 -2.29 9.20
N SER A 76 9.92 -2.72 10.46
CA SER A 76 8.92 -2.42 11.49
C SER A 76 8.82 -0.92 11.76
N HIS A 77 9.96 -0.23 11.81
CA HIS A 77 10.03 1.23 11.93
C HIS A 77 9.34 1.92 10.75
N ASN A 78 9.69 1.51 9.52
CA ASN A 78 9.12 2.07 8.29
C ASN A 78 7.59 1.87 8.24
N ILE A 79 7.10 0.67 8.59
CA ILE A 79 5.66 0.38 8.68
C ILE A 79 4.98 1.31 9.69
N ALA A 80 5.57 1.54 10.86
CA ALA A 80 5.00 2.44 11.86
C ALA A 80 4.88 3.89 11.34
N CYS A 81 5.92 4.37 10.64
CA CYS A 81 5.88 5.70 10.02
C CYS A 81 4.83 5.79 8.90
N PHE A 82 4.74 4.77 8.03
CA PHE A 82 3.74 4.71 6.97
C PHE A 82 2.32 4.74 7.54
N ARG A 83 2.04 3.93 8.57
CA ARG A 83 0.73 3.92 9.25
C ARG A 83 0.32 5.30 9.74
N LYS A 84 1.25 6.04 10.38
CA LYS A 84 1.00 7.41 10.86
C LYS A 84 0.72 8.41 9.74
N GLN A 85 1.34 8.22 8.57
CA GLN A 85 1.13 9.11 7.42
C GLN A 85 -0.19 8.78 6.70
N MET A 86 -0.46 7.49 6.48
CA MET A 86 -1.67 7.02 5.80
C MET A 86 -2.95 7.32 6.58
N SER A 87 -2.92 7.27 7.91
CA SER A 87 -4.09 7.55 8.76
C SER A 87 -4.65 8.97 8.62
N LYS A 88 -3.97 9.86 7.89
CA LYS A 88 -4.46 11.21 7.56
C LYS A 88 -5.21 11.26 6.23
N LEU A 89 -5.09 10.21 5.42
CA LEU A 89 -5.57 10.17 4.04
C LEU A 89 -6.72 9.16 3.85
N ILE A 90 -6.79 8.15 4.73
CA ILE A 90 -7.74 7.04 4.65
C ILE A 90 -7.96 6.44 6.04
N ASP A 91 -9.20 6.05 6.32
CA ASP A 91 -9.67 5.59 7.64
C ASP A 91 -9.48 4.07 7.84
#